data_AF-A0A2V8N0Y7-F1
#
_entry.id   AF-A0A2V8N0Y7-F1
#
_cell.length_a   1.000
_cell.length_b   1.000
_cell.length_c   1.000
_cell.angle_alpha   90.00
_cell.angle_beta   90.00
_cell.angle_gamma   90.00
#
_symmetry.space_group_name_H-M   'P 1'
#
loop_
_entity.id
_entity.type
_entity.pdbx_description
1 polymer ?
#
loop_
_entity_poly.entity_id
_entity_poly.type
_entity_poly.pdbx_seq_one_letter_code
_entity_poly.pdbx_strand_id
1 'polypeptide(L)'
;MDLQAIMTRCAAEIPAAECYRTFEEFGVRFANAFCGIAKLWRGENEALGRIELPAGIELSEDRYQIHPALLDAAFQVLIGAIRPVEGLYLPTLLEGVKLHHRPGRRFWSHVRIRHHNTTQVEAALELIDDAGNIARRYVASSLRSISRLK
;
A
#
# COMPACT_ATOMS: atom_id res chain seq x y z
N MET A 1 10.16 -14.52 -5.06
CA MET A 1 9.18 -14.37 -3.96
C MET A 1 7.90 -15.03 -4.43
N ASP A 2 7.18 -15.72 -3.55
CA ASP A 2 6.03 -16.53 -3.95
C ASP A 2 4.72 -15.79 -3.63
N LEU A 3 4.04 -15.27 -4.68
CA LEU A 3 2.77 -14.57 -4.56
C LEU A 3 1.66 -15.49 -4.03
N GLN A 4 1.66 -16.78 -4.39
CA GLN A 4 0.67 -17.73 -3.91
C GLN A 4 0.81 -17.94 -2.40
N ALA A 5 2.04 -18.10 -1.92
CA ALA A 5 2.30 -18.18 -0.49
C ALA A 5 1.85 -16.92 0.27
N ILE A 6 1.99 -15.72 -0.32
CA ILE A 6 1.47 -14.48 0.28
C ILE A 6 -0.06 -14.50 0.30
N MET A 7 -0.72 -14.87 -0.80
CA MET A 7 -2.18 -14.97 -0.85
C MET A 7 -2.74 -15.97 0.17
N THR A 8 -2.04 -17.07 0.44
CA THR A 8 -2.44 -18.02 1.49
C THR A 8 -2.36 -17.42 2.89
N ARG A 9 -1.33 -16.62 3.19
CA ARG A 9 -1.21 -15.96 4.50
C ARG A 9 -2.14 -14.75 4.66
N CYS A 10 -2.39 -14.04 3.56
CA CYS A 10 -3.36 -12.95 3.48
C CYS A 10 -4.74 -13.47 3.07
N ALA A 11 -5.40 -14.26 3.92
CA ALA A 11 -6.65 -14.92 3.58
C ALA A 11 -7.90 -14.05 3.79
N ALA A 12 -7.83 -13.01 4.63
CA ALA A 12 -9.01 -12.22 4.99
C ALA A 12 -9.19 -11.04 4.04
N GLU A 13 -10.16 -11.13 3.11
CA GLU A 13 -10.50 -10.01 2.22
C GLU A 13 -11.11 -8.84 3.01
N ILE A 14 -10.67 -7.63 2.69
CA ILE A 14 -11.18 -6.36 3.17
C ILE A 14 -11.73 -5.63 1.93
N PRO A 15 -13.04 -5.33 1.89
CA PRO A 15 -13.61 -4.53 0.82
C PRO A 15 -12.88 -3.18 0.68
N ALA A 16 -12.54 -2.77 -0.54
CA ALA A 16 -11.84 -1.49 -0.76
C ALA A 16 -12.61 -0.30 -0.15
N ALA A 17 -13.94 -0.33 -0.21
CA ALA A 17 -14.79 0.68 0.42
C ALA A 17 -14.63 0.75 1.96
N GLU A 18 -14.39 -0.39 2.63
CA GLU A 18 -14.11 -0.41 4.07
C GLU A 18 -12.74 0.21 4.36
N CYS A 19 -11.73 -0.11 3.54
CA CYS A 19 -10.41 0.51 3.63
C CYS A 19 -10.48 2.05 3.54
N TYR A 20 -11.17 2.59 2.52
CA TYR A 20 -11.32 4.04 2.37
C TYR A 20 -12.18 4.67 3.48
N ARG A 21 -13.20 3.96 3.99
CA ARG A 21 -13.96 4.41 5.15
C ARG A 21 -13.08 4.54 6.40
N THR A 22 -12.15 3.61 6.63
CA THR A 22 -11.18 3.73 7.72
C THR A 22 -10.31 4.98 7.55
N PHE A 23 -9.84 5.29 6.34
CA PHE A 23 -9.12 6.55 6.09
C PHE A 23 -9.98 7.78 6.42
N GLU A 24 -11.25 7.77 6.05
CA GLU A 24 -12.18 8.87 6.35
C GLU A 24 -12.44 9.02 7.86
N GLU A 25 -12.54 7.92 8.61
CA GLU A 25 -12.69 7.92 10.08
C GLU A 25 -11.50 8.62 10.77
N PHE A 26 -10.31 8.57 10.16
CA PHE A 26 -9.11 9.29 10.59
C PHE A 26 -8.91 10.66 9.92
N GLY A 27 -9.90 11.15 9.17
CA GLY A 27 -9.92 12.51 8.61
C GLY A 27 -9.32 12.66 7.21
N VAL A 28 -9.06 11.56 6.49
CA VAL A 28 -8.54 11.59 5.12
C VAL A 28 -9.54 11.01 4.14
N ARG A 29 -10.04 11.86 3.25
CA ARG A 29 -10.89 11.46 2.13
C ARG A 29 -10.07 11.35 0.85
N PHE A 30 -9.86 10.12 0.38
CA PHE A 30 -9.28 9.87 -0.94
C PHE A 30 -10.36 9.97 -2.03
N ALA A 31 -9.95 10.47 -3.21
CA ALA A 31 -10.82 10.60 -4.37
C ALA A 31 -10.02 10.49 -5.68
N ASN A 32 -10.74 10.26 -6.78
CA ASN A 32 -10.19 10.24 -8.15
C ASN A 32 -9.01 9.27 -8.29
N ALA A 33 -7.85 9.79 -8.70
CA ALA A 33 -6.63 9.03 -8.93
C ALA A 33 -6.09 8.29 -7.70
N PHE A 34 -6.44 8.75 -6.50
CA PHE A 34 -5.90 8.22 -5.25
C PHE A 34 -6.72 7.05 -4.68
N CYS A 35 -7.78 6.62 -5.38
CA CYS A 35 -8.55 5.43 -5.06
C CYS A 35 -8.06 4.20 -5.86
N GLY A 36 -6.76 3.90 -5.78
CA GLY A 36 -6.12 2.85 -6.59
C GLY A 36 -6.20 1.41 -6.04
N ILE A 37 -6.61 1.21 -4.78
CA ILE A 37 -6.84 -0.13 -4.21
C ILE A 37 -8.12 -0.73 -4.81
N ALA A 38 -7.95 -1.76 -5.65
CA ALA A 38 -9.06 -2.52 -6.22
C ALA A 38 -9.55 -3.61 -5.26
N LYS A 39 -8.61 -4.30 -4.60
CA LYS A 39 -8.89 -5.32 -3.57
C LYS A 39 -7.80 -5.29 -2.50
N LEU A 40 -8.15 -5.68 -1.28
CA LEU A 40 -7.23 -5.74 -0.16
C LEU A 40 -7.45 -7.03 0.60
N TRP A 41 -6.37 -7.72 0.96
CA TRP A 41 -6.40 -8.89 1.82
C TRP A 41 -5.43 -8.70 2.97
N ARG A 42 -5.79 -9.25 4.11
CA ARG A 42 -5.06 -9.14 5.37
C ARG A 42 -4.55 -10.49 5.82
N GLY A 43 -3.32 -10.49 6.31
CA GLY A 43 -2.69 -11.56 7.07
C GLY A 43 -2.27 -11.08 8.47
N GLU A 44 -1.38 -11.83 9.11
CA GLU A 44 -0.79 -11.45 10.39
C GLU A 44 0.40 -10.51 10.18
N ASN A 45 0.29 -9.25 10.64
CA ASN A 45 1.30 -8.20 10.45
C ASN A 45 1.66 -7.93 8.98
N GLU A 46 0.79 -8.31 8.05
CA GLU A 46 0.97 -8.10 6.61
C GLU A 46 -0.36 -7.88 5.90
N ALA A 47 -0.30 -7.24 4.74
CA ALA A 47 -1.43 -7.05 3.85
C ALA A 47 -0.99 -7.15 2.40
N LEU A 48 -1.88 -7.66 1.56
CA LEU A 48 -1.70 -7.74 0.12
C LEU A 48 -2.81 -6.91 -0.54
N GLY A 49 -2.44 -5.90 -1.32
CA GLY A 49 -3.38 -5.08 -2.07
C GLY A 49 -3.22 -5.30 -3.57
N ARG A 50 -4.34 -5.40 -4.27
CA ARG A 50 -4.38 -5.29 -5.73
C ARG A 50 -4.54 -3.82 -6.11
N ILE A 51 -3.54 -3.27 -6.78
CA ILE A 51 -3.52 -1.86 -7.18
C ILE A 51 -3.77 -1.74 -8.67
N GLU A 52 -4.71 -0.87 -9.05
CA GLU A 52 -5.10 -0.61 -10.43
C GLU A 52 -5.31 0.88 -10.64
N LEU A 53 -4.78 1.41 -11.75
CA LEU A 53 -4.99 2.82 -12.10
C LEU A 53 -6.45 3.03 -12.51
N PRO A 54 -7.19 3.96 -11.87
CA PRO A 54 -8.57 4.25 -12.26
C PRO A 54 -8.70 4.59 -13.75
N ALA A 55 -9.83 4.21 -14.33
CA ALA A 55 -10.15 4.51 -15.72
C ALA A 55 -10.12 6.03 -15.99
N GLY A 56 -9.67 6.42 -17.18
CA GLY A 56 -9.57 7.84 -17.56
C GLY A 56 -8.28 8.55 -17.12
N ILE A 57 -7.38 7.88 -16.39
CA ILE A 57 -6.06 8.43 -16.07
C ILE A 57 -5.02 7.85 -17.02
N GLU A 58 -4.38 8.74 -17.79
CA GLU A 58 -3.27 8.38 -18.65
C GLU A 58 -2.00 8.15 -17.83
N LEU A 59 -1.29 7.06 -18.15
CA LEU A 59 0.07 6.91 -17.69
C LEU A 59 0.94 7.74 -18.61
N SER A 60 1.49 8.83 -18.09
CA SER A 60 2.64 9.45 -18.72
C SER A 60 3.87 8.57 -18.49
N GLU A 61 4.00 7.50 -19.27
CA GLU A 61 5.06 6.48 -19.13
C GLU A 61 6.46 7.08 -19.29
N ASP A 62 6.58 8.23 -19.96
CA ASP A 62 7.85 8.95 -20.14
C ASP A 62 8.21 9.86 -18.96
N ARG A 63 7.24 10.17 -18.08
CA ARG A 63 7.45 11.11 -16.96
C ARG A 63 7.72 10.42 -15.64
N TYR A 64 7.21 9.20 -15.45
CA TYR A 64 7.31 8.53 -14.16
C TYR A 64 7.69 7.06 -14.28
N GLN A 65 8.65 6.66 -13.47
CA GLN A 65 8.99 5.24 -13.33
C GLN A 65 7.88 4.45 -12.58
N ILE A 66 7.02 5.15 -11.82
CA ILE A 66 5.73 4.70 -11.29
C ILE A 66 4.84 5.94 -11.09
N HIS A 67 3.57 5.88 -11.48
CA HIS A 67 2.66 7.01 -11.29
C HIS A 67 2.51 7.33 -9.79
N PRO A 68 2.63 8.60 -9.35
CA PRO A 68 2.57 8.96 -7.93
C PRO A 68 1.30 8.45 -7.22
N ALA A 69 0.13 8.53 -7.88
CA ALA A 69 -1.11 8.01 -7.31
C ALA A 69 -1.14 6.48 -7.14
N LEU A 70 -0.45 5.74 -8.01
CA LEU A 70 -0.29 4.28 -7.86
C LEU A 70 0.67 3.93 -6.72
N LEU A 71 1.74 4.72 -6.58
CA LEU A 71 2.67 4.56 -5.47
C LEU A 71 1.98 4.87 -4.13
N ASP A 72 1.19 5.94 -4.08
CA ASP A 72 0.39 6.30 -2.89
C ASP A 72 -0.59 5.18 -2.53
N ALA A 73 -1.37 4.69 -3.50
CA ALA A 73 -2.27 3.54 -3.31
C ALA A 73 -1.53 2.28 -2.83
N ALA A 74 -0.28 2.08 -3.25
CA ALA A 74 0.53 0.98 -2.76
C ALA A 74 0.86 1.13 -1.26
N PHE A 75 1.17 2.35 -0.80
CA PHE A 75 1.40 2.62 0.63
C PHE A 75 0.12 2.55 1.46
N GLN A 76 -1.02 2.96 0.90
CA GLN A 76 -2.33 2.86 1.57
C GLN A 76 -2.64 1.43 2.02
N VAL A 77 -2.13 0.40 1.34
CA VAL A 77 -2.28 -1.03 1.72
C VAL A 77 -1.82 -1.32 3.16
N LEU A 78 -0.90 -0.53 3.71
CA LEU A 78 -0.45 -0.66 5.09
C LEU A 78 -1.61 -0.65 6.09
N ILE A 79 -2.69 0.10 5.82
CA ILE A 79 -3.83 0.16 6.73
C ILE A 79 -4.45 -1.22 7.00
N GLY A 80 -4.34 -2.14 6.02
CA GLY A 80 -4.79 -3.52 6.16
C GLY A 80 -3.89 -4.38 7.05
N ALA A 81 -2.63 -4.00 7.24
CA ALA A 81 -1.63 -4.77 7.98
C ALA A 81 -1.60 -4.42 9.48
N ILE A 82 -2.09 -3.23 9.87
CA ILE A 82 -2.04 -2.73 11.25
C ILE A 82 -3.34 -3.08 12.00
N ARG A 83 -3.21 -3.68 13.19
CA ARG A 83 -4.36 -4.02 14.06
C ARG A 83 -4.00 -3.87 15.55
N PRO A 84 -4.83 -3.18 16.36
CA PRO A 84 -5.93 -2.29 15.94
C PRO A 84 -5.42 -1.09 15.14
N VAL A 85 -6.27 -0.51 14.30
CA VAL A 85 -5.96 0.76 13.62
C VAL A 85 -6.24 1.88 14.61
N GLU A 86 -5.19 2.50 15.15
CA GLU A 86 -5.28 3.55 16.17
C GLU A 86 -5.00 4.96 15.62
N GLY A 87 -4.64 5.06 14.34
CA GLY A 87 -4.29 6.32 13.70
C GLY A 87 -3.96 6.16 12.22
N LEU A 88 -3.73 7.30 11.57
CA LEU A 88 -3.29 7.35 10.19
C LEU A 88 -1.77 7.31 10.12
N TYR A 89 -1.25 6.33 9.38
CA TYR A 89 0.18 6.15 9.16
C TYR A 89 0.56 6.63 7.77
N LEU A 90 1.31 7.75 7.67
CA LEU A 90 1.81 8.28 6.39
C LEU A 90 3.33 8.07 6.22
N PRO A 91 3.83 7.68 5.03
CA PRO A 91 5.25 7.41 4.83
C PRO A 91 6.07 8.68 5.10
N THR A 92 6.96 8.67 6.08
CA THR A 92 7.81 9.84 6.41
C THR A 92 9.26 9.68 5.98
N LEU A 93 9.76 8.44 5.95
CA LEU A 93 11.12 8.14 5.55
C LEU A 93 11.16 6.81 4.79
N LEU A 94 11.94 6.80 3.71
CA LEU A 94 12.27 5.62 2.94
C LEU A 94 13.77 5.37 3.13
N GLU A 95 14.12 4.25 3.77
CA GLU A 95 15.51 3.85 3.99
C GLU A 95 16.19 3.39 2.70
N GLY A 96 15.39 2.82 1.80
CA GLY A 96 15.91 2.30 0.55
C GLY A 96 14.81 2.01 -0.46
N VAL A 97 15.13 2.30 -1.72
CA VAL A 97 14.29 1.95 -2.86
C VAL A 97 15.14 1.16 -3.84
N LYS A 98 14.69 -0.06 -4.15
CA LYS A 98 15.29 -0.88 -5.21
C LYS A 98 14.30 -1.04 -6.34
N LEU A 99 14.70 -0.55 -7.52
CA LEU A 99 13.95 -0.68 -8.76
C LEU A 99 14.50 -1.85 -9.56
N HIS A 100 13.63 -2.78 -9.95
CA HIS A 100 13.97 -3.85 -10.89
C HIS A 100 13.40 -3.53 -12.27
N HIS A 101 12.11 -3.21 -12.35
CA HIS A 101 11.41 -2.81 -13.57
C HIS A 101 10.17 -1.97 -13.26
N ARG A 102 9.52 -1.45 -14.30
CA ARG A 102 8.28 -0.67 -14.15
C ARG A 102 7.11 -1.63 -13.89
N PRO A 103 6.29 -1.40 -12.83
CA PRO A 103 5.15 -2.27 -12.51
C PRO A 103 3.93 -2.09 -13.43
N GLY A 104 3.91 -1.08 -14.32
CA GLY A 104 2.79 -0.82 -15.23
C GLY A 104 1.57 -0.19 -14.55
N ARG A 105 0.38 -0.38 -15.14
CA ARG A 105 -0.89 0.21 -14.63
C ARG A 105 -1.56 -0.61 -13.53
N ARG A 106 -1.07 -1.83 -13.30
CA ARG A 106 -1.69 -2.83 -12.44
C ARG A 106 -0.60 -3.71 -11.85
N PHE A 107 -0.62 -3.85 -10.53
CA PHE A 107 0.34 -4.66 -9.79
C PHE A 107 -0.22 -5.04 -8.42
N TRP A 108 0.53 -5.85 -7.69
CA TRP A 108 0.26 -6.18 -6.29
C TRP A 108 1.18 -5.35 -5.41
N SER A 109 0.65 -4.83 -4.31
CA SER A 109 1.44 -4.23 -3.24
C SER A 109 1.37 -5.16 -2.03
N HIS A 110 2.50 -5.72 -1.63
CA HIS A 110 2.62 -6.50 -0.42
C HIS A 110 3.32 -5.66 0.65
N VAL A 111 2.66 -5.49 1.79
CA VAL A 111 3.19 -4.74 2.92
C VAL A 111 3.35 -5.69 4.10
N ARG A 112 4.52 -5.65 4.74
CA ARG A 112 4.81 -6.42 5.94
C ARG A 112 5.40 -5.53 7.02
N ILE A 113 4.74 -5.50 8.18
CA ILE A 113 5.20 -4.79 9.37
C ILE A 113 6.44 -5.52 9.91
N ARG A 114 7.50 -4.76 10.17
CA ARG A 114 8.72 -5.25 10.82
C ARG A 114 8.73 -4.88 12.29
N HIS A 115 8.27 -3.67 12.59
CA HIS A 115 8.17 -3.15 13.94
C HIS A 115 6.98 -2.19 14.01
N HIS A 116 6.24 -2.24 15.11
CA HIS A 116 5.11 -1.37 15.37
C HIS A 116 5.11 -1.00 16.85
N ASN A 117 5.14 0.31 17.12
CA ASN A 117 4.89 0.87 18.44
C ASN A 117 3.80 1.95 18.36
N THR A 118 3.47 2.56 19.50
CA THR A 118 2.39 3.56 19.61
C THR A 118 2.55 4.80 18.74
N THR A 119 3.75 5.08 18.23
CA THR A 119 4.07 6.31 17.49
C THR A 119 4.61 6.08 16.09
N GLN A 120 5.09 4.86 15.81
CA GLN A 120 5.87 4.55 14.63
C GLN A 120 5.56 3.13 14.14
N VAL A 121 5.42 3.01 12.82
CA VAL A 121 5.41 1.74 12.10
C VAL A 121 6.58 1.69 11.15
N GLU A 122 7.29 0.57 11.16
CA GLU A 122 8.30 0.21 10.17
C GLU A 122 7.76 -0.93 9.33
N ALA A 123 7.80 -0.76 8.01
CA ALA A 123 7.25 -1.74 7.08
C ALA A 123 8.12 -1.90 5.85
N ALA A 124 8.18 -3.13 5.36
CA ALA A 124 8.64 -3.41 4.01
C ALA A 124 7.43 -3.37 3.07
N LEU A 125 7.60 -2.73 1.91
CA LEU A 125 6.62 -2.71 0.84
C LEU A 125 7.24 -3.22 -0.45
N GLU A 126 6.58 -4.18 -1.08
CA GLU A 126 7.03 -4.81 -2.32
C GLU A 126 5.96 -4.69 -3.39
N LEU A 127 6.34 -4.15 -4.55
CA LEU A 127 5.49 -4.12 -5.73
C LEU A 127 5.79 -5.34 -6.58
N ILE A 128 4.78 -6.13 -6.86
CA ILE A 128 4.89 -7.42 -7.54
C ILE A 128 4.01 -7.35 -8.79
N ASP A 129 4.56 -7.72 -9.95
CA ASP A 129 3.77 -7.79 -11.18
C ASP A 129 2.87 -9.05 -11.20
N ASP A 130 2.07 -9.18 -12.27
CA ASP A 130 1.15 -10.30 -12.42
C ASP A 130 1.84 -11.65 -12.64
N ALA A 131 3.11 -11.65 -13.04
CA ALA A 131 3.92 -12.85 -13.16
C ALA A 131 4.57 -13.25 -11.82
N GLY A 132 4.36 -12.46 -10.74
CA GLY A 132 4.96 -12.71 -9.43
C GLY A 132 6.38 -12.18 -9.28
N ASN A 133 6.90 -11.43 -10.25
CA ASN A 133 8.22 -10.83 -10.17
C ASN A 133 8.17 -9.52 -9.39
N ILE A 134 9.19 -9.26 -8.58
CA ILE A 134 9.31 -8.00 -7.84
C ILE A 134 9.68 -6.90 -8.83
N ALA A 135 8.77 -5.97 -9.06
CA ALA A 135 9.03 -4.75 -9.82
C ALA A 135 9.83 -3.74 -8.98
N ARG A 136 9.46 -3.60 -7.70
CA ARG A 136 10.12 -2.67 -6.77
C ARG A 136 10.07 -3.15 -5.34
N ARG A 137 11.08 -2.75 -4.55
CA ARG A 137 11.09 -2.89 -3.11
C ARG A 137 11.34 -1.54 -2.45
N TYR A 138 10.52 -1.21 -1.48
CA TYR A 138 10.66 -0.06 -0.61
C TYR A 138 10.86 -0.58 0.81
N VAL A 139 11.86 -0.05 1.49
CA VAL A 139 12.00 -0.20 2.94
C VAL A 139 11.66 1.16 3.53
N ALA A 140 10.55 1.23 4.25
CA ALA A 140 10.09 2.45 4.89
C ALA A 140 10.21 2.27 6.39
N SER A 141 11.00 3.14 7.03
CA SER A 141 10.97 3.28 8.48
C SER A 141 10.22 4.55 8.81
N SER A 142 9.26 4.43 9.71
CA SER A 142 8.39 5.52 10.17
C SER A 142 7.28 5.91 9.21
N LEU A 143 6.10 5.45 9.57
CA LEU A 143 4.88 6.19 9.34
C LEU A 143 4.43 6.85 10.65
N ARG A 144 4.24 8.17 10.64
CA ARG A 144 3.89 8.93 11.85
C ARG A 144 2.37 9.11 11.91
N SER A 145 1.79 8.83 13.08
CA SER A 145 0.38 9.13 13.35
C SER A 145 0.15 10.64 13.24
N ILE A 146 -0.67 11.07 12.27
CA ILE A 146 -1.29 12.39 12.33
C ILE A 146 -2.53 12.23 13.19
N SER A 147 -2.43 12.66 14.44
CA SER A 147 -3.60 12.79 15.32
C SER A 147 -4.61 13.75 14.69
N ARG A 148 -5.88 13.31 14.67
CA ARG A 148 -7.09 14.02 14.22
C ARG A 148 -6.89 15.52 13.98
N LEU A 149 -6.99 15.96 12.71
CA LEU A 149 -7.26 17.36 12.42
C LEU A 149 -8.62 17.68 13.06
N LYS A 150 -8.60 18.51 14.11
CA LYS A 150 -9.81 19.06 14.73
C LYS A 150 -10.50 20.02 13.78
#